data_AF-A0A9W4KM32-F1
#
_entry.id   AF-A0A9W4KM32-F1
#
_cell.length_a   1.000
_cell.length_b   1.000
_cell.length_c   1.000
_cell.angle_alpha   90.00
_cell.angle_beta   90.00
_cell.angle_gamma   90.00
#
_symmetry.space_group_name_H-M   'P 1'
#
loop_
_entity.id
_entity.type
_entity.pdbx_description
1 polymer ?
#
loop_
_entity_poly.entity_id
_entity_poly.type
_entity_poly.pdbx_seq_one_letter_code
_entity_poly.pdbx_strand_id
1 'polypeptide(L)'
;MATNVDVLANEFKTLELEETSKAPFNPSLEHIPALETPKPEETSKVPFNPFLEHIPAPGKLEELLKETIKPALIERILPNDPFFTRAEKLRDKYGLPQQGFENFRRLLCGIRNFPCILLQNPKNDELEFDKMVTGTFTLDWLQKVLSDIGFKLDDIIILELFPMLTDTWLGDNHDKRLQALHDMFELTLDFIHEFRLPIIVACQCFRPKDGGLYASFRHAKLRDLRSSLNSAQNKTVSQFNYKQHTAHVVHGFHPAYRRYRDDDYRKNLIAILRSTFNSLFGSYADSRRECEARLLLSESRHSELIRSSIERLLEKAIEFH
;
A
#
# COMPACT_ATOMS: atom_id res chain seq x y z
N MET A 1 26.32 4.00 -44.41
CA MET A 1 26.37 2.52 -44.38
C MET A 1 27.06 2.09 -43.10
N ALA A 2 26.46 1.13 -42.39
CA ALA A 2 26.86 0.47 -41.14
C ALA A 2 26.85 1.31 -39.84
N THR A 3 25.93 0.91 -38.97
CA THR A 3 25.57 1.39 -37.64
C THR A 3 26.42 0.74 -36.54
N ASN A 4 26.89 1.53 -35.57
CA ASN A 4 27.48 1.04 -34.31
C ASN A 4 26.42 1.12 -33.20
N VAL A 5 25.73 0.02 -32.97
CA VAL A 5 24.91 -0.25 -31.78
C VAL A 5 25.37 -1.60 -31.29
N ASP A 6 26.29 -1.64 -30.31
CA ASP A 6 26.59 -2.80 -29.45
C ASP A 6 27.85 -2.55 -28.61
N VAL A 7 27.86 -1.49 -27.80
CA VAL A 7 28.74 -1.39 -26.62
C VAL A 7 27.98 -0.51 -25.64
N LEU A 8 27.54 -1.08 -24.51
CA LEU A 8 27.05 -0.45 -23.25
C LEU A 8 26.01 -1.32 -22.49
N ALA A 9 25.81 -2.58 -22.90
CA ALA A 9 24.96 -3.55 -22.19
C ALA A 9 25.69 -4.38 -21.11
N ASN A 10 26.86 -3.97 -20.62
CA ASN A 10 27.75 -4.86 -19.84
C ASN A 10 28.24 -4.34 -18.47
N GLU A 11 27.59 -3.34 -17.85
CA GLU A 11 28.05 -2.77 -16.56
C GLU A 11 27.09 -2.95 -15.37
N PHE A 12 26.10 -3.84 -15.42
CA PHE A 12 25.19 -4.10 -14.29
C PHE A 12 25.20 -5.56 -13.79
N LYS A 13 26.37 -6.19 -13.74
CA LYS A 13 26.50 -7.60 -13.30
C LYS A 13 27.59 -7.88 -12.28
N THR A 14 27.92 -6.93 -11.42
CA THR A 14 28.89 -7.16 -10.35
C THR A 14 28.52 -6.32 -9.14
N LEU A 15 27.80 -6.92 -8.18
CA LEU A 15 27.72 -6.57 -6.76
C LEU A 15 26.66 -7.47 -6.08
N GLU A 16 26.89 -8.78 -6.12
CA GLU A 16 26.35 -9.72 -5.13
C GLU A 16 27.44 -10.77 -4.87
N LEU A 17 27.62 -11.13 -3.60
CA LEU A 17 28.51 -12.15 -3.01
C LEU A 17 29.79 -11.63 -2.35
N GLU A 18 29.67 -11.17 -1.10
CA GLU A 18 30.56 -11.60 -0.01
C GLU A 18 29.77 -11.57 1.31
N GLU A 19 29.60 -12.73 1.94
CA GLU A 19 29.87 -12.93 3.37
C GLU A 19 29.73 -14.42 3.75
N THR A 20 30.88 -15.09 3.62
CA THR A 20 31.49 -16.09 4.50
C THR A 20 30.65 -17.01 5.39
N SER A 21 30.84 -18.31 5.12
CA SER A 21 30.56 -19.46 5.96
C SER A 21 31.48 -19.60 7.18
N LYS A 22 30.98 -20.10 8.32
CA LYS A 22 31.30 -21.43 8.92
C LYS A 22 30.96 -21.51 10.41
N ALA A 23 30.17 -22.52 10.80
CA ALA A 23 30.60 -23.59 11.72
C ALA A 23 29.62 -24.78 11.60
N PRO A 24 30.10 -26.04 11.63
CA PRO A 24 29.27 -27.23 11.51
C PRO A 24 28.82 -27.74 12.90
N PHE A 25 27.60 -28.24 12.98
CA PHE A 25 27.09 -28.98 14.14
C PHE A 25 26.81 -30.43 13.70
N ASN A 26 27.35 -31.41 14.41
CA ASN A 26 27.02 -32.83 14.23
C ASN A 26 27.10 -33.54 15.61
N PRO A 27 26.50 -34.73 15.80
CA PRO A 27 25.49 -34.97 16.83
C PRO A 27 25.98 -35.99 17.86
N SER A 28 25.21 -36.25 18.92
CA SER A 28 25.22 -37.55 19.60
C SER A 28 23.93 -37.76 20.38
N LEU A 29 23.31 -38.90 20.07
CA LEU A 29 22.19 -39.56 20.74
C LEU A 29 22.72 -40.37 21.92
N GLU A 30 22.04 -40.32 23.06
CA GLU A 30 21.97 -41.44 24.00
C GLU A 30 20.51 -41.63 24.45
N HIS A 31 19.95 -42.81 24.17
CA HIS A 31 18.80 -43.42 24.86
C HIS A 31 19.25 -43.88 26.27
N ILE A 32 18.41 -44.18 27.28
CA ILE A 32 17.44 -45.30 27.48
C ILE A 32 16.72 -45.02 28.87
N PRO A 33 15.75 -45.81 29.41
CA PRO A 33 14.30 -45.97 29.16
C PRO A 33 13.35 -45.46 30.29
N ALA A 34 12.06 -45.72 30.09
CA ALA A 34 10.83 -45.32 30.79
C ALA A 34 10.59 -45.80 32.25
N LEU A 35 9.69 -45.08 32.94
CA LEU A 35 8.72 -45.66 33.89
C LEU A 35 7.40 -44.87 33.85
N GLU A 36 6.32 -45.55 33.47
CA GLU A 36 4.93 -45.05 33.53
C GLU A 36 4.39 -45.13 34.96
N THR A 37 3.72 -44.06 35.42
CA THR A 37 2.65 -44.15 36.44
C THR A 37 1.60 -43.04 36.19
N PRO A 38 0.32 -43.27 36.55
CA PRO A 38 -0.81 -42.57 35.96
C PRO A 38 -1.14 -41.22 36.60
N LYS A 39 -1.70 -40.34 35.76
CA LYS A 39 -2.18 -38.97 36.02
C LYS A 39 -3.17 -38.87 37.18
N PRO A 40 -3.11 -37.80 38.01
CA PRO A 40 -4.29 -37.18 38.57
C PRO A 40 -4.94 -36.25 37.52
N GLU A 41 -6.27 -36.35 37.38
CA GLU A 41 -7.09 -35.47 36.53
C GLU A 41 -7.02 -34.02 37.03
N GLU A 42 -6.12 -33.23 36.44
CA GLU A 42 -6.16 -31.77 36.53
C GLU A 42 -7.24 -31.25 35.58
N THR A 43 -8.26 -30.65 36.20
CA THR A 43 -9.28 -29.85 35.51
C THR A 43 -8.59 -28.79 34.67
N SER A 44 -8.82 -28.89 33.35
CA SER A 44 -8.35 -27.98 32.30
C SER A 44 -8.64 -26.52 32.66
N LYS A 45 -7.66 -25.86 33.30
CA LYS A 45 -7.55 -24.41 33.26
C LYS A 45 -7.04 -24.08 31.87
N VAL A 46 -7.98 -23.84 30.96
CA VAL A 46 -7.69 -23.25 29.65
C VAL A 46 -6.79 -22.04 29.92
N PRO A 47 -5.55 -22.00 29.40
CA PRO A 47 -4.66 -20.88 29.64
C PRO A 47 -5.34 -19.63 29.07
N PHE A 48 -5.46 -18.62 29.92
CA PHE A 48 -5.91 -17.29 29.51
C PHE A 48 -5.05 -16.84 28.34
N ASN A 49 -5.63 -16.84 27.14
CA ASN A 49 -4.96 -16.40 25.93
C ASN A 49 -5.32 -14.92 25.71
N PRO A 50 -4.43 -13.96 26.03
CA PRO A 50 -4.69 -12.53 25.86
C PRO A 50 -4.83 -12.11 24.39
N PHE A 51 -4.71 -13.05 23.44
CA PHE A 51 -4.89 -12.81 22.00
C PHE A 51 -6.30 -13.15 21.48
N LEU A 52 -7.23 -13.55 22.36
CA LEU A 52 -8.65 -13.80 22.03
C LEU A 52 -9.59 -12.64 22.38
N GLU A 53 -9.07 -11.40 22.50
CA GLU A 53 -9.95 -10.22 22.46
C GLU A 53 -10.63 -10.14 21.09
N HIS A 54 -11.97 -10.05 21.12
CA HIS A 54 -12.89 -10.06 19.98
C HIS A 54 -12.32 -9.41 18.72
N ILE A 55 -11.78 -10.23 17.81
CA ILE A 55 -11.64 -9.87 16.41
C ILE A 55 -13.03 -10.08 15.80
N PRO A 56 -13.69 -9.06 15.23
CA PRO A 56 -14.93 -9.24 14.49
C PRO A 56 -14.75 -10.38 13.48
N ALA A 57 -15.76 -11.22 13.30
CA ALA A 57 -15.66 -12.31 12.34
C ALA A 57 -15.24 -11.75 10.97
N PRO A 58 -14.15 -12.26 10.36
CA PRO A 58 -13.68 -11.75 9.09
C PRO A 58 -14.76 -11.89 8.02
N GLY A 59 -15.10 -10.79 7.35
CA GLY A 59 -15.98 -10.78 6.18
C GLY A 59 -15.26 -11.29 4.93
N LYS A 60 -16.02 -11.53 3.86
CA LYS A 60 -15.45 -11.91 2.55
C LYS A 60 -15.38 -10.72 1.60
N LEU A 61 -14.34 -10.69 0.76
CA LEU A 61 -14.16 -9.62 -0.23
C LEU A 61 -15.40 -9.43 -1.12
N GLU A 62 -16.06 -10.51 -1.52
CA GLU A 62 -17.26 -10.44 -2.37
C GLU A 62 -18.45 -9.75 -1.70
N GLU A 63 -18.58 -9.86 -0.37
CA GLU A 63 -19.62 -9.16 0.40
C GLU A 63 -19.31 -7.66 0.45
N LEU A 64 -18.05 -7.30 0.74
CA LEU A 64 -17.58 -5.91 0.74
C LEU A 64 -17.86 -5.22 -0.61
N LEU A 65 -17.57 -5.91 -1.72
CA LEU A 65 -17.76 -5.37 -3.08
C LEU A 65 -19.24 -5.06 -3.35
N LYS A 66 -20.17 -5.93 -2.91
CA LYS A 66 -21.62 -5.71 -3.07
C LYS A 66 -22.12 -4.50 -2.27
N GLU A 67 -21.53 -4.24 -1.11
CA GLU A 67 -21.98 -3.18 -0.21
C GLU A 67 -21.36 -1.80 -0.52
N THR A 68 -20.12 -1.78 -1.03
CA THR A 68 -19.28 -0.57 -1.02
C THR A 68 -19.14 0.09 -2.40
N ILE A 69 -19.30 -0.67 -3.50
CA ILE A 69 -19.16 -0.09 -4.83
C ILE A 69 -20.38 0.78 -5.12
N LYS A 70 -20.20 2.10 -5.01
CA LYS A 70 -21.14 3.11 -5.46
C LYS A 70 -20.44 4.01 -6.47
N PRO A 71 -21.15 4.57 -7.46
CA PRO A 71 -20.60 5.63 -8.31
C PRO A 71 -20.13 6.76 -7.40
N ALA A 72 -18.83 6.93 -7.29
CA ALA A 72 -18.23 7.84 -6.34
C ALA A 72 -17.70 9.05 -7.14
N LEU A 73 -17.99 10.26 -6.65
CA LEU A 73 -17.46 11.49 -7.23
C LEU A 73 -15.93 11.41 -7.24
N ILE A 74 -15.28 11.62 -8.38
CA ILE A 74 -13.81 11.59 -8.43
C ILE A 74 -13.28 12.78 -7.62
N GLU A 75 -12.81 12.51 -6.41
CA GLU A 75 -12.30 13.52 -5.49
C GLU A 75 -10.85 13.19 -5.16
N ARG A 76 -9.92 14.02 -5.63
CA ARG A 76 -8.48 13.83 -5.41
C ARG A 76 -8.02 14.62 -4.21
N ILE A 77 -7.06 14.06 -3.48
CA ILE A 77 -6.33 14.80 -2.46
C ILE A 77 -5.38 15.77 -3.17
N LEU A 78 -5.39 17.04 -2.75
CA LEU A 78 -4.59 18.08 -3.38
C LEU A 78 -3.23 18.21 -2.67
N PRO A 79 -2.13 18.47 -3.41
CA PRO A 79 -0.78 18.56 -2.83
C PRO A 79 -0.55 19.77 -1.90
N ASN A 80 -1.51 20.69 -1.83
CA ASN A 80 -1.51 21.84 -0.93
C ASN A 80 -2.41 21.65 0.30
N ASP A 81 -2.92 20.43 0.52
CA ASP A 81 -3.72 20.11 1.71
C ASP A 81 -2.92 20.35 3.02
N PRO A 82 -3.53 20.97 4.06
CA PRO A 82 -2.87 21.23 5.34
C PRO A 82 -2.26 20.00 6.03
N PHE A 83 -2.73 18.78 5.70
CA PHE A 83 -2.10 17.54 6.12
C PHE A 83 -0.60 17.52 5.81
N PHE A 84 -0.22 17.97 4.61
CA PHE A 84 1.17 17.94 4.16
C PHE A 84 2.07 18.92 4.93
N THR A 85 1.52 19.99 5.49
CA THR A 85 2.28 20.89 6.38
C THR A 85 2.68 20.18 7.68
N ARG A 86 1.88 19.24 8.20
CA ARG A 86 2.25 18.43 9.37
C ARG A 86 3.32 17.40 9.02
N ALA A 87 3.17 16.73 7.88
CA ALA A 87 4.17 15.79 7.38
C ALA A 87 5.53 16.48 7.13
N GLU A 88 5.51 17.69 6.57
CA GLU A 88 6.70 18.52 6.36
C GLU A 88 7.43 18.85 7.67
N LYS A 89 6.70 19.19 8.74
CA LYS A 89 7.31 19.41 10.07
C LYS A 89 8.01 18.16 10.60
N LEU A 90 7.48 16.98 10.34
CA LEU A 90 8.13 15.72 10.71
C LEU A 90 9.36 15.44 9.85
N ARG A 91 9.29 15.71 8.53
CA ARG A 91 10.47 15.69 7.65
C ARG A 91 11.60 16.53 8.22
N ASP A 92 11.31 17.78 8.57
CA ASP A 92 12.31 18.72 9.12
C ASP A 92 12.85 18.26 10.47
N LYS A 93 11.98 17.79 11.36
CA LYS A 93 12.36 17.25 12.69
C LYS A 93 13.39 16.13 12.58
N TYR A 94 13.28 15.28 11.56
CA TYR A 94 14.13 14.11 11.37
C TYR A 94 15.22 14.29 10.30
N GLY A 95 15.32 15.48 9.68
CA GLY A 95 16.30 15.78 8.65
C GLY A 95 16.14 14.90 7.41
N LEU A 96 14.90 14.57 7.04
CA LEU A 96 14.62 13.69 5.89
C LEU A 96 14.73 14.45 4.56
N PRO A 97 15.15 13.78 3.46
CA PRO A 97 15.34 14.45 2.18
C PRO A 97 14.05 15.11 1.64
N GLN A 98 14.18 16.28 1.02
CA GLN A 98 13.06 16.96 0.34
C GLN A 98 12.42 16.05 -0.71
N GLN A 99 13.24 15.36 -1.51
CA GLN A 99 12.74 14.48 -2.57
C GLN A 99 11.86 13.35 -2.03
N GLY A 100 12.23 12.76 -0.88
CA GLY A 100 11.43 11.73 -0.22
C GLY A 100 10.06 12.25 0.21
N PHE A 101 10.01 13.50 0.70
CA PHE A 101 8.73 14.17 1.01
C PHE A 101 7.89 14.46 -0.24
N GLU A 102 8.51 14.87 -1.35
CA GLU A 102 7.78 15.09 -2.61
C GLU A 102 7.19 13.80 -3.17
N ASN A 103 7.95 12.71 -3.12
CA ASN A 103 7.49 11.39 -3.51
C ASN A 103 6.34 10.91 -2.60
N PHE A 104 6.50 11.02 -1.28
CA PHE A 104 5.44 10.75 -0.31
C PHE A 104 4.16 11.54 -0.62
N ARG A 105 4.28 12.85 -0.87
CA ARG A 105 3.15 13.72 -1.20
C ARG A 105 2.45 13.26 -2.48
N ARG A 106 3.20 12.97 -3.54
CA ARG A 106 2.64 12.52 -4.82
C ARG A 106 1.91 11.17 -4.69
N LEU A 107 2.49 10.22 -3.96
CA LEU A 107 1.86 8.91 -3.68
C LEU A 107 0.52 9.02 -2.92
N LEU A 108 0.33 10.08 -2.12
CA LEU A 108 -0.90 10.30 -1.37
C LEU A 108 -1.96 11.13 -2.12
N CYS A 109 -1.61 11.81 -3.21
CA CYS A 109 -2.53 12.68 -3.98
C CYS A 109 -3.48 11.91 -4.94
N GLY A 110 -3.79 10.66 -4.62
CA GLY A 110 -4.72 9.82 -5.36
C GLY A 110 -6.19 10.19 -5.14
N ILE A 111 -7.09 9.38 -5.70
CA ILE A 111 -8.54 9.53 -5.56
C ILE A 111 -8.97 8.99 -4.18
N ARG A 112 -9.52 9.89 -3.36
CA ARG A 112 -9.81 9.70 -1.92
C ARG A 112 -10.76 8.55 -1.61
N ASN A 113 -11.76 8.36 -2.45
CA ASN A 113 -12.83 7.38 -2.25
C ASN A 113 -12.57 6.05 -2.95
N PHE A 114 -11.39 5.87 -3.55
CA PHE A 114 -10.97 4.57 -4.06
C PHE A 114 -10.27 3.76 -2.95
N PRO A 115 -10.12 2.44 -3.14
CA PRO A 115 -9.27 1.65 -2.26
C PRO A 115 -7.84 2.20 -2.29
N CYS A 116 -7.21 2.35 -1.13
CA CYS A 116 -5.78 2.67 -1.05
C CYS A 116 -4.95 1.39 -0.87
N ILE A 117 -3.65 1.49 -1.15
CA ILE A 117 -2.70 0.39 -0.99
C ILE A 117 -1.73 0.75 0.13
N LEU A 118 -1.63 -0.11 1.14
CA LEU A 118 -0.74 0.09 2.28
C LEU A 118 0.53 -0.75 2.16
N LEU A 119 1.66 -0.06 2.01
CA LEU A 119 3.02 -0.59 2.01
C LEU A 119 3.70 -0.34 3.35
N GLN A 120 4.93 -0.84 3.51
CA GLN A 120 5.63 -0.76 4.79
C GLN A 120 6.34 0.59 4.95
N ASN A 121 7.28 0.89 4.07
CA ASN A 121 8.15 2.04 4.13
C ASN A 121 8.75 2.27 2.74
N PRO A 122 9.29 3.47 2.46
CA PRO A 122 9.78 3.79 1.14
C PRO A 122 11.10 3.11 0.81
N LYS A 123 11.37 3.00 -0.49
CA LYS A 123 12.64 2.55 -1.04
C LYS A 123 13.00 3.39 -2.27
N ASN A 124 14.26 3.82 -2.33
CA ASN A 124 14.81 4.69 -3.36
C ASN A 124 14.07 6.05 -3.45
N ASP A 125 13.56 6.56 -2.33
CA ASP A 125 12.75 7.80 -2.30
C ASP A 125 13.58 9.07 -2.42
N GLU A 126 14.91 8.95 -2.36
CA GLU A 126 15.84 10.01 -2.76
C GLU A 126 15.86 10.27 -4.27
N LEU A 127 15.33 9.35 -5.08
CA LEU A 127 15.26 9.50 -6.53
C LEU A 127 14.04 10.32 -6.97
N GLU A 128 14.13 10.92 -8.15
CA GLU A 128 12.96 11.45 -8.85
C GLU A 128 11.87 10.40 -9.01
N PHE A 129 10.61 10.80 -8.90
CA PHE A 129 9.47 9.89 -8.76
C PHE A 129 9.46 8.76 -9.80
N ASP A 130 9.61 9.07 -11.09
CA ASP A 130 9.55 8.05 -12.15
C ASP A 130 10.73 7.05 -12.05
N LYS A 131 11.89 7.51 -11.58
CA LYS A 131 13.05 6.65 -11.30
C LYS A 131 12.84 5.81 -10.04
N MET A 132 12.22 6.37 -9.00
CA MET A 132 11.82 5.62 -7.80
C MET A 132 10.85 4.49 -8.17
N VAL A 133 9.82 4.79 -8.98
CA VAL A 133 8.82 3.80 -9.41
C VAL A 133 9.46 2.67 -10.19
N THR A 134 10.28 2.98 -11.19
CA THR A 134 10.94 1.97 -12.03
C THR A 134 12.06 1.22 -11.30
N GLY A 135 12.76 1.87 -10.37
CA GLY A 135 13.80 1.28 -9.54
C GLY A 135 13.29 0.42 -8.38
N THR A 136 12.02 0.56 -8.01
CA THR A 136 11.39 -0.19 -6.91
C THR A 136 10.40 -1.21 -7.46
N PHE A 137 10.79 -2.50 -7.44
CA PHE A 137 9.99 -3.62 -7.96
C PHE A 137 8.52 -3.57 -7.53
N THR A 138 8.24 -3.22 -6.27
CA THR A 138 6.87 -3.12 -5.76
C THR A 138 6.06 -2.06 -6.49
N LEU A 139 6.61 -0.85 -6.66
CA LEU A 139 5.92 0.25 -7.33
C LEU A 139 5.78 0.00 -8.84
N ASP A 140 6.82 -0.53 -9.48
CA ASP A 140 6.76 -0.95 -10.90
C ASP A 140 5.67 -2.03 -11.10
N TRP A 141 5.61 -3.03 -10.22
CA TRP A 141 4.56 -4.06 -10.29
C TRP A 141 3.16 -3.46 -10.11
N LEU A 142 2.99 -2.55 -9.13
CA LEU A 142 1.72 -1.86 -8.90
C LEU A 142 1.32 -1.02 -10.11
N GLN A 143 2.25 -0.24 -10.67
CA GLN A 143 2.02 0.55 -11.87
C GLN A 143 1.52 -0.33 -13.02
N LYS A 144 2.15 -1.48 -13.27
CA LYS A 144 1.73 -2.42 -14.33
C LYS A 144 0.34 -3.00 -14.08
N VAL A 145 0.08 -3.52 -12.88
CA VAL A 145 -1.22 -4.11 -12.54
C VAL A 145 -2.35 -3.09 -12.58
N LEU A 146 -2.12 -1.88 -12.07
CA LEU A 146 -3.10 -0.81 -12.13
C LEU A 146 -3.33 -0.34 -13.56
N SER A 147 -2.28 -0.27 -14.40
CA SER A 147 -2.40 0.11 -15.81
C SER A 147 -3.24 -0.90 -16.60
N ASP A 148 -3.07 -2.20 -16.33
CA ASP A 148 -3.90 -3.27 -16.92
C ASP A 148 -5.40 -3.06 -16.61
N ILE A 149 -5.73 -2.41 -15.49
CA ILE A 149 -7.10 -2.09 -15.04
C ILE A 149 -7.59 -0.73 -15.56
N GLY A 150 -6.69 0.12 -16.07
CA GLY A 150 -7.00 1.47 -16.56
C GLY A 150 -6.69 2.59 -15.56
N PHE A 151 -5.82 2.34 -14.58
CA PHE A 151 -5.35 3.34 -13.62
C PHE A 151 -3.86 3.65 -13.77
N LYS A 152 -3.49 4.90 -13.51
CA LYS A 152 -2.10 5.27 -13.23
C LYS A 152 -1.82 5.09 -11.74
N LEU A 153 -0.56 4.94 -11.37
CA LEU A 153 -0.18 4.91 -9.96
C LEU A 153 -0.64 6.19 -9.24
N ASP A 154 -0.53 7.35 -9.90
CA ASP A 154 -1.02 8.64 -9.38
C ASP A 154 -2.53 8.64 -9.08
N ASP A 155 -3.34 7.77 -9.67
CA ASP A 155 -4.78 7.74 -9.40
C ASP A 155 -5.13 7.06 -8.08
N ILE A 156 -4.23 6.25 -7.54
CA ILE A 156 -4.44 5.44 -6.35
C ILE A 156 -3.58 5.95 -5.21
N ILE A 157 -4.16 6.09 -4.03
CA ILE A 157 -3.41 6.43 -2.82
C ILE A 157 -2.50 5.25 -2.46
N ILE A 158 -1.19 5.47 -2.49
CA ILE A 158 -0.17 4.54 -1.99
C ILE A 158 0.30 5.05 -0.63
N LEU A 159 -0.13 4.38 0.42
CA LEU A 159 0.17 4.71 1.80
C LEU A 159 1.31 3.83 2.32
N GLU A 160 2.10 4.33 3.26
CA GLU A 160 3.16 3.57 3.92
C GLU A 160 2.90 3.55 5.43
N LEU A 161 3.25 2.46 6.13
CA LEU A 161 3.17 2.43 7.60
C LEU A 161 4.13 3.44 8.23
N PHE A 162 5.31 3.61 7.63
CA PHE A 162 6.36 4.50 8.10
C PHE A 162 6.81 5.40 6.95
N PRO A 163 6.00 6.40 6.58
CA PRO A 163 6.30 7.28 5.46
C PRO A 163 7.64 7.99 5.64
N MET A 164 8.37 8.18 4.54
CA MET A 164 9.69 8.84 4.45
C MET A 164 10.83 8.16 5.26
N LEU A 165 10.58 7.05 5.96
CA LEU A 165 11.61 6.35 6.73
C LEU A 165 12.17 5.16 5.94
N THR A 166 13.28 5.37 5.24
CA THR A 166 14.00 4.28 4.58
C THR A 166 14.69 3.37 5.59
N ASP A 167 14.95 2.12 5.19
CA ASP A 167 15.72 1.19 6.01
C ASP A 167 17.13 1.71 6.32
N THR A 168 17.75 2.46 5.38
CA THR A 168 19.04 3.14 5.58
C THR A 168 18.94 4.19 6.69
N TRP A 169 17.94 5.09 6.62
CA TRP A 169 17.77 6.11 7.65
C TRP A 169 17.53 5.48 9.02
N LEU A 170 16.68 4.44 9.08
CA LEU A 170 16.43 3.70 10.32
C LEU A 170 17.74 3.09 10.84
N GLY A 171 18.53 2.47 9.96
CA GLY A 171 19.86 1.94 10.25
C GLY A 171 20.75 2.97 10.93
N ASP A 172 20.95 4.13 10.30
CA ASP A 172 21.91 5.15 10.75
C ASP A 172 21.45 5.91 12.00
N ASN A 173 20.14 5.96 12.29
CA ASN A 173 19.57 6.82 13.35
C ASN A 173 19.05 6.02 14.55
N HIS A 174 19.84 5.10 15.10
CA HIS A 174 19.46 4.22 16.23
C HIS A 174 18.75 4.95 17.39
N ASP A 175 19.29 6.09 17.84
CA ASP A 175 18.78 6.80 19.03
C ASP A 175 17.42 7.48 18.80
N LYS A 176 17.14 7.90 17.56
CA LYS A 176 15.88 8.58 17.18
C LYS A 176 14.85 7.61 16.59
N ARG A 177 15.29 6.40 16.22
CA ARG A 177 14.52 5.41 15.46
C ARG A 177 13.14 5.16 16.04
N LEU A 178 13.06 4.83 17.33
CA LEU A 178 11.78 4.45 17.94
C LEU A 178 10.77 5.59 17.92
N GLN A 179 11.20 6.81 18.26
CA GLN A 179 10.32 7.98 18.24
C GLN A 179 9.89 8.31 16.80
N ALA A 180 10.79 8.23 15.82
CA ALA A 180 10.45 8.45 14.42
C ALA A 180 9.41 7.44 13.91
N LEU A 181 9.54 6.16 14.27
CA LEU A 181 8.56 5.14 13.94
C LEU A 181 7.18 5.45 14.54
N HIS A 182 7.12 5.95 15.78
CA HIS A 182 5.87 6.39 16.40
C HIS A 182 5.25 7.59 15.67
N ASP A 183 6.03 8.64 15.45
CA ASP A 183 5.53 9.87 14.82
C ASP A 183 5.03 9.60 13.39
N MET A 184 5.77 8.81 12.61
CA MET A 184 5.39 8.48 11.23
C MET A 184 4.21 7.51 11.17
N PHE A 185 4.11 6.57 12.11
CA PHE A 185 2.95 5.70 12.18
C PHE A 185 1.68 6.48 12.57
N GLU A 186 1.75 7.41 13.53
CA GLU A 186 0.63 8.29 13.85
C GLU A 186 0.24 9.17 12.66
N LEU A 187 1.21 9.69 11.90
CA LEU A 187 0.93 10.42 10.65
C LEU A 187 0.10 9.57 9.67
N THR A 188 0.43 8.29 9.53
CA THR A 188 -0.33 7.33 8.71
C THR A 188 -1.75 7.09 9.25
N LEU A 189 -1.92 6.94 10.56
CA LEU A 189 -3.26 6.78 11.17
C LEU A 189 -4.12 8.03 11.00
N ASP A 190 -3.51 9.21 11.19
CA ASP A 190 -4.15 10.50 10.99
C ASP A 190 -4.59 10.68 9.54
N PHE A 191 -3.76 10.29 8.56
CA PHE A 191 -4.13 10.32 7.15
C PHE A 191 -5.37 9.45 6.87
N ILE A 192 -5.39 8.21 7.38
CA ILE A 192 -6.53 7.30 7.22
C ILE A 192 -7.82 7.92 7.78
N HIS A 193 -7.72 8.57 8.94
CA HIS A 193 -8.85 9.21 9.61
C HIS A 193 -9.35 10.46 8.88
N GLU A 194 -8.43 11.36 8.55
CA GLU A 194 -8.72 12.68 7.99
C GLU A 194 -9.40 12.57 6.62
N PHE A 195 -8.82 11.74 5.75
CA PHE A 195 -9.36 11.52 4.41
C PHE A 195 -10.47 10.48 4.36
N ARG A 196 -10.77 9.84 5.50
CA ARG A 196 -11.82 8.83 5.67
C ARG A 196 -11.71 7.69 4.67
N LEU A 197 -10.52 7.13 4.53
CA LEU A 197 -10.24 6.10 3.52
C LEU A 197 -11.16 4.88 3.71
N PRO A 198 -11.93 4.46 2.69
CA PRO A 198 -12.97 3.44 2.89
C PRO A 198 -12.41 2.02 2.91
N ILE A 199 -11.43 1.73 2.04
CA ILE A 199 -10.84 0.41 1.87
C ILE A 199 -9.31 0.53 1.80
N ILE A 200 -8.62 -0.34 2.51
CA ILE A 200 -7.16 -0.42 2.58
C ILE A 200 -6.72 -1.82 2.16
N VAL A 201 -5.89 -1.93 1.12
CA VAL A 201 -5.26 -3.18 0.71
C VAL A 201 -3.91 -3.32 1.42
N ALA A 202 -3.83 -4.19 2.42
CA ALA A 202 -2.62 -4.34 3.22
C ALA A 202 -1.57 -5.21 2.52
N CYS A 203 -0.52 -4.59 2.00
CA CYS A 203 0.60 -5.21 1.28
C CYS A 203 1.96 -5.07 2.00
N GLN A 204 1.98 -4.51 3.20
CA GLN A 204 3.19 -4.34 4.02
C GLN A 204 3.69 -5.67 4.61
N CYS A 205 4.99 -5.83 4.87
CA CYS A 205 5.60 -7.09 5.36
C CYS A 205 6.13 -7.03 6.81
N PHE A 206 5.60 -6.13 7.60
CA PHE A 206 6.03 -5.82 8.95
C PHE A 206 5.94 -7.02 9.88
N ARG A 207 7.08 -7.42 10.43
CA ARG A 207 7.22 -8.50 11.42
C ARG A 207 8.05 -8.01 12.60
N PRO A 208 7.41 -7.63 13.73
CA PRO A 208 8.11 -7.04 14.87
C PRO A 208 9.01 -8.04 15.61
N LYS A 209 8.90 -9.35 15.35
CA LYS A 209 9.60 -10.41 16.08
C LYS A 209 10.98 -10.76 15.51
N ASP A 210 11.36 -10.21 14.36
CA ASP A 210 12.53 -10.67 13.62
C ASP A 210 13.82 -9.90 13.99
N GLY A 211 13.87 -9.22 15.15
CA GLY A 211 15.09 -8.59 15.68
C GLY A 211 15.68 -7.44 14.85
N GLY A 212 15.02 -7.02 13.77
CA GLY A 212 15.52 -6.01 12.83
C GLY A 212 15.19 -4.56 13.21
N LEU A 213 15.25 -3.67 12.22
CA LEU A 213 15.06 -2.22 12.34
C LEU A 213 13.78 -1.83 13.10
N TYR A 214 12.76 -2.68 13.07
CA TYR A 214 11.44 -2.42 13.64
C TYR A 214 11.17 -3.14 14.97
N ALA A 215 12.14 -3.87 15.51
CA ALA A 215 11.92 -4.84 16.59
C ALA A 215 11.40 -4.21 17.90
N SER A 216 11.70 -2.94 18.16
CA SER A 216 11.25 -2.21 19.35
C SER A 216 9.88 -1.56 19.19
N PHE A 217 9.39 -1.38 17.95
CA PHE A 217 8.15 -0.66 17.71
C PHE A 217 6.92 -1.50 18.08
N ARG A 218 6.03 -0.93 18.91
CA ARG A 218 4.77 -1.54 19.33
C ARG A 218 3.66 -0.51 19.23
N HIS A 219 2.57 -0.88 18.58
CA HIS A 219 1.37 -0.05 18.53
C HIS A 219 0.12 -0.93 18.44
N ALA A 220 -0.93 -0.58 19.20
CA ALA A 220 -2.16 -1.38 19.28
C ALA A 220 -2.83 -1.59 17.91
N LYS A 221 -2.81 -0.55 17.08
CA LYS A 221 -3.44 -0.52 15.74
C LYS A 221 -2.67 -1.23 14.64
N LEU A 222 -1.41 -1.61 14.90
CA LEU A 222 -0.57 -2.24 13.88
C LEU A 222 -1.07 -3.61 13.47
N ARG A 223 -1.69 -4.36 14.39
CA ARG A 223 -2.27 -5.67 14.13
C ARG A 223 -3.43 -5.59 13.13
N ASP A 224 -4.19 -4.51 13.17
CA ASP A 224 -5.39 -4.31 12.37
C ASP A 224 -5.03 -3.98 10.91
N LEU A 225 -3.85 -3.37 10.68
CA LEU A 225 -3.33 -3.00 9.36
C LEU A 225 -2.35 -4.03 8.76
N ARG A 226 -2.37 -5.28 9.26
CA ARG A 226 -1.40 -6.29 8.83
C ARG A 226 -1.77 -6.97 7.53
N SER A 227 -0.77 -7.20 6.69
CA SER A 227 -0.89 -8.16 5.60
C SER A 227 -0.86 -9.59 6.15
N SER A 228 -1.39 -10.53 5.38
CA SER A 228 -1.44 -11.94 5.76
C SER A 228 -1.66 -12.78 4.52
N LEU A 229 -0.67 -13.61 4.17
CA LEU A 229 -0.76 -14.51 3.03
C LEU A 229 -1.97 -15.43 3.13
N ASN A 230 -2.19 -16.04 4.30
CA ASN A 230 -3.34 -16.91 4.54
C ASN A 230 -4.67 -16.15 4.39
N SER A 231 -4.76 -14.94 4.92
CA SER A 231 -5.97 -14.12 4.78
C SER A 231 -6.20 -13.67 3.33
N ALA A 232 -5.13 -13.37 2.59
CA ALA A 232 -5.21 -13.03 1.17
C ALA A 232 -5.70 -14.19 0.32
N GLN A 233 -5.17 -15.40 0.54
CA GLN A 233 -5.63 -16.63 -0.12
C GLN A 233 -7.11 -16.90 0.16
N ASN A 234 -7.57 -16.59 1.36
CA ASN A 234 -8.97 -16.75 1.79
C ASN A 234 -9.87 -15.54 1.47
N LYS A 235 -9.35 -14.51 0.76
CA LYS A 235 -10.02 -13.24 0.45
C LYS A 235 -10.71 -12.60 1.66
N THR A 236 -10.03 -12.65 2.80
CA THR A 236 -10.53 -12.15 4.08
C THR A 236 -10.47 -10.63 4.13
N VAL A 237 -11.51 -10.03 4.71
CA VAL A 237 -11.61 -8.61 5.04
C VAL A 237 -11.77 -8.47 6.55
N SER A 238 -11.08 -7.50 7.15
CA SER A 238 -11.29 -7.10 8.54
C SER A 238 -11.70 -5.63 8.61
N GLN A 239 -12.14 -5.19 9.79
CA GLN A 239 -12.41 -3.78 10.06
C GLN A 239 -11.24 -3.16 10.80
N PHE A 240 -10.87 -1.96 10.36
CA PHE A 240 -9.93 -1.09 11.03
C PHE A 240 -10.69 0.10 11.61
N ASN A 241 -10.63 0.23 12.94
CA ASN A 241 -11.30 1.32 13.65
C ASN A 241 -10.25 2.24 14.24
N TYR A 242 -10.26 3.52 13.87
CA TYR A 242 -9.40 4.54 14.45
C TYR A 242 -10.16 5.86 14.58
N LYS A 243 -10.17 6.40 15.81
CA LYS A 243 -11.01 7.54 16.20
C LYS A 243 -12.47 7.27 15.80
N GLN A 244 -13.09 8.17 15.03
CA GLN A 244 -14.50 8.09 14.59
C GLN A 244 -14.64 7.57 13.15
N HIS A 245 -13.62 6.88 12.64
CA HIS A 245 -13.62 6.34 11.29
C HIS A 245 -13.38 4.82 11.29
N THR A 246 -14.13 4.15 10.43
CA THR A 246 -14.01 2.71 10.18
C THR A 246 -13.65 2.52 8.71
N ALA A 247 -12.57 1.78 8.47
CA ALA A 247 -12.14 1.35 7.15
C ALA A 247 -12.19 -0.18 7.05
N HIS A 248 -12.30 -0.70 5.83
CA HIS A 248 -12.17 -2.13 5.57
C HIS A 248 -10.74 -2.46 5.14
N VAL A 249 -10.11 -3.41 5.81
CA VAL A 249 -8.78 -3.90 5.47
C VAL A 249 -8.92 -5.19 4.67
N VAL A 250 -8.59 -5.11 3.39
CA VAL A 250 -8.44 -6.29 2.53
C VAL A 250 -7.02 -6.80 2.69
N HIS A 251 -6.88 -8.01 3.22
CA HIS A 251 -5.56 -8.56 3.49
C HIS A 251 -4.90 -9.01 2.19
N GLY A 252 -3.75 -8.42 1.88
CA GLY A 252 -2.86 -8.84 0.82
C GLY A 252 -1.56 -9.42 1.37
N PHE A 253 -0.53 -9.33 0.54
CA PHE A 253 0.87 -9.57 0.89
C PHE A 253 1.75 -8.71 -0.03
N HIS A 254 3.03 -8.59 0.31
CA HIS A 254 3.94 -7.74 -0.43
C HIS A 254 4.21 -8.30 -1.85
N PRO A 255 4.11 -7.49 -2.92
CA PRO A 255 4.32 -7.95 -4.29
C PRO A 255 5.70 -8.58 -4.53
N ALA A 256 6.75 -8.08 -3.86
CA ALA A 256 8.11 -8.62 -3.96
C ALA A 256 8.32 -9.90 -3.11
N TYR A 257 7.32 -10.76 -2.96
CA TYR A 257 7.45 -11.98 -2.17
C TYR A 257 8.40 -12.99 -2.88
N ARG A 258 9.70 -12.92 -2.55
CA ARG A 258 10.78 -13.70 -3.21
C ARG A 258 11.13 -15.03 -2.55
N ARG A 259 10.48 -15.41 -1.43
CA ARG A 259 10.94 -16.53 -0.59
C ARG A 259 10.68 -17.94 -1.15
N TYR A 260 10.05 -18.11 -2.32
CA TYR A 260 9.76 -19.43 -2.87
C TYR A 260 10.61 -19.76 -4.09
N ARG A 261 11.31 -20.90 -4.03
CA ARG A 261 12.07 -21.49 -5.15
C ARG A 261 11.18 -22.18 -6.18
N ASP A 262 9.91 -22.42 -5.85
CA ASP A 262 8.91 -23.00 -6.74
C ASP A 262 8.22 -21.90 -7.56
N ASP A 263 8.47 -21.89 -8.87
CA ASP A 263 7.91 -20.92 -9.79
C ASP A 263 6.39 -21.00 -9.91
N ASP A 264 5.79 -22.18 -9.78
CA ASP A 264 4.34 -22.33 -9.92
C ASP A 264 3.61 -21.83 -8.69
N TYR A 265 4.16 -22.09 -7.50
CA TYR A 265 3.66 -21.49 -6.27
C TYR A 265 3.74 -19.96 -6.33
N ARG A 266 4.86 -19.41 -6.81
CA ARG A 266 5.03 -17.95 -7.00
C ARG A 266 4.02 -17.36 -7.98
N LYS A 267 3.79 -18.02 -9.13
CA LYS A 267 2.77 -17.63 -10.11
C LYS A 267 1.37 -17.63 -9.50
N ASN A 268 1.03 -18.66 -8.72
CA ASN A 268 -0.25 -18.76 -8.02
C ASN A 268 -0.44 -17.61 -7.03
N LEU A 269 0.59 -17.25 -6.27
CA LEU A 269 0.51 -16.07 -5.40
C LEU A 269 0.28 -14.78 -6.20
N ILE A 270 1.07 -14.55 -7.24
CA ILE A 270 0.89 -13.35 -8.09
C ILE A 270 -0.54 -13.30 -8.66
N ALA A 271 -1.10 -14.43 -9.07
CA ALA A 271 -2.47 -14.52 -9.57
C ALA A 271 -3.51 -14.16 -8.49
N ILE A 272 -3.32 -14.59 -7.25
CA ILE A 272 -4.20 -14.23 -6.12
C ILE A 272 -4.19 -12.72 -5.90
N LEU A 273 -2.99 -12.10 -5.82
CA LEU A 273 -2.90 -10.66 -5.58
C LEU A 273 -3.48 -9.87 -6.76
N ARG A 274 -3.17 -10.25 -8.01
CA ARG A 274 -3.78 -9.67 -9.21
C ARG A 274 -5.30 -9.80 -9.21
N SER A 275 -5.83 -10.97 -8.85
CA SER A 275 -7.28 -11.19 -8.76
C SER A 275 -7.91 -10.27 -7.73
N THR A 276 -7.30 -10.10 -6.56
CA THR A 276 -7.79 -9.16 -5.54
C THR A 276 -7.82 -7.73 -6.06
N PHE A 277 -6.75 -7.29 -6.75
CA PHE A 277 -6.69 -5.96 -7.35
C PHE A 277 -7.74 -5.77 -8.45
N ASN A 278 -7.89 -6.73 -9.37
CA ASN A 278 -8.91 -6.67 -10.42
C ASN A 278 -10.32 -6.58 -9.84
N SER A 279 -10.63 -7.38 -8.82
CA SER A 279 -11.94 -7.36 -8.16
C SER A 279 -12.20 -6.04 -7.43
N LEU A 280 -11.19 -5.48 -6.76
CA LEU A 280 -11.34 -4.23 -6.03
C LEU A 280 -11.40 -3.02 -6.95
N PHE A 281 -10.42 -2.86 -7.83
CA PHE A 281 -10.24 -1.65 -8.62
C PHE A 281 -11.05 -1.67 -9.92
N GLY A 282 -11.33 -2.84 -10.49
CA GLY A 282 -12.03 -2.96 -11.78
C GLY A 282 -13.37 -2.19 -11.81
N SER A 283 -14.18 -2.33 -10.77
CA SER A 283 -15.47 -1.63 -10.69
C SER A 283 -15.33 -0.10 -10.53
N TYR A 284 -14.23 0.37 -9.95
CA TYR A 284 -13.93 1.81 -9.90
C TYR A 284 -13.44 2.32 -11.25
N ALA A 285 -12.75 1.49 -12.04
CA ALA A 285 -12.34 1.88 -13.40
C ALA A 285 -13.56 2.10 -14.30
N ASP A 286 -14.56 1.22 -14.20
CA ASP A 286 -15.83 1.39 -14.90
C ASP A 286 -16.56 2.68 -14.47
N SER A 287 -16.68 2.88 -13.15
CA SER A 287 -17.32 4.07 -12.58
C SER A 287 -16.61 5.36 -12.99
N ARG A 288 -15.27 5.36 -13.00
CA ARG A 288 -14.46 6.49 -13.45
C ARG A 288 -14.73 6.82 -14.91
N ARG A 289 -14.69 5.82 -15.80
CA ARG A 289 -14.94 6.01 -17.23
C ARG A 289 -16.32 6.60 -17.48
N GLU A 290 -17.32 6.15 -16.74
CA GLU A 290 -18.67 6.69 -16.81
C GLU A 290 -18.74 8.15 -16.34
N CYS A 291 -18.09 8.49 -15.21
CA CYS A 291 -18.00 9.86 -14.72
C CYS A 291 -17.29 10.79 -15.73
N GLU A 292 -16.15 10.37 -16.27
CA GLU A 292 -15.38 11.14 -17.26
C GLU A 292 -16.20 11.35 -18.55
N ALA A 293 -16.89 10.32 -19.05
CA ALA A 293 -17.76 10.44 -20.22
C ALA A 293 -18.92 11.41 -19.99
N ARG A 294 -19.54 11.39 -18.80
CA ARG A 294 -20.61 12.33 -18.44
C ARG A 294 -20.10 13.76 -18.36
N LEU A 295 -18.90 13.98 -17.82
CA LEU A 295 -18.26 15.29 -17.77
C LEU A 295 -18.01 15.84 -19.17
N LEU A 296 -17.39 15.04 -20.07
CA LEU A 296 -17.16 15.44 -21.46
C LEU A 296 -18.45 15.79 -22.20
N LEU A 297 -19.51 15.01 -22.02
CA LEU A 297 -20.82 15.31 -22.60
C LEU A 297 -21.41 16.62 -22.04
N SER A 298 -21.22 16.88 -20.75
CA SER A 298 -21.70 18.12 -20.12
C SER A 298 -20.96 19.36 -20.61
N GLU A 299 -19.63 19.26 -20.77
CA GLU A 299 -18.78 20.33 -21.31
C GLU A 299 -19.14 20.63 -22.77
N SER A 300 -19.38 19.59 -23.57
CA SER A 300 -19.80 19.75 -24.97
C SER A 300 -21.14 20.45 -25.07
N ARG A 301 -22.14 20.05 -24.26
CA ARG A 301 -23.45 20.72 -24.21
C ARG A 301 -23.35 22.17 -23.75
N HIS A 302 -22.52 22.45 -22.75
CA HIS A 302 -22.31 23.80 -22.27
C HIS A 302 -21.68 24.69 -23.34
N SER A 303 -20.69 24.15 -24.06
CA SER A 303 -20.03 24.83 -25.19
C SER A 303 -21.01 25.13 -26.33
N GLU A 304 -21.90 24.20 -26.66
CA GLU A 304 -22.96 24.40 -27.67
C GLU A 304 -23.96 25.47 -27.25
N LEU A 305 -24.38 25.49 -25.97
CA LEU A 305 -25.28 26.51 -25.44
C LEU A 305 -24.65 27.91 -25.49
N ILE A 306 -23.35 28.02 -25.18
CA ILE A 306 -22.61 29.28 -25.30
C ILE A 306 -22.58 29.72 -26.77
N ARG A 307 -22.18 28.82 -27.70
CA ARG A 307 -22.13 29.12 -29.14
C ARG A 307 -23.49 29.60 -29.68
N SER A 308 -24.56 28.86 -29.40
CA SER A 308 -25.92 29.23 -29.83
C SER A 308 -26.40 30.56 -29.23
N SER A 309 -25.94 30.92 -28.03
CA SER A 309 -26.24 32.22 -27.42
C SER A 309 -25.48 33.36 -28.09
N ILE A 310 -24.22 33.13 -28.48
CA ILE A 310 -23.42 34.11 -29.24
C ILE A 310 -24.04 34.34 -30.64
N GLU A 311 -24.40 33.28 -31.35
CA GLU A 311 -25.02 33.38 -32.69
C GLU A 311 -26.32 34.19 -32.66
N ARG A 312 -27.21 33.92 -31.69
CA ARG A 312 -28.45 34.70 -31.50
C ARG A 312 -28.21 36.18 -31.16
N LEU A 313 -27.13 36.51 -30.46
CA LEU A 313 -26.76 37.89 -30.18
C LEU A 313 -26.24 38.60 -31.43
N LEU A 314 -25.47 37.90 -32.26
CA LEU A 314 -24.97 38.43 -33.54
C LEU A 314 -26.09 38.65 -34.55
N GLU A 315 -27.03 37.71 -34.69
CA GLU A 315 -28.21 37.85 -35.55
C GLU A 315 -29.04 39.09 -35.16
N LYS A 316 -29.31 39.26 -33.87
CA LYS A 316 -29.98 40.46 -33.36
C LYS A 316 -29.20 41.72 -33.66
N ALA A 317 -27.88 41.72 -33.49
CA ALA A 317 -27.06 42.90 -33.78
C ALA A 317 -27.11 43.30 -35.27
N ILE A 318 -27.23 42.33 -36.18
CA ILE A 318 -27.39 42.57 -37.62
C ILE A 318 -28.78 43.14 -37.93
N GLU A 319 -29.85 42.67 -37.28
CA GLU A 319 -31.21 43.20 -37.49
C GLU A 319 -31.39 44.67 -37.06
N PHE A 320 -30.49 45.20 -36.23
CA PHE A 320 -30.52 46.60 -35.76
C PHE A 320 -29.67 47.57 -36.60
N HIS A 321 -29.06 47.12 -37.70
CA HIS A 321 -28.25 47.95 -38.62
C HIS A 321 -28.84 47.98 -40.03
#